data_AF-C9L7Q2-F1
#
_entry.id   AF-C9L7Q2-F1
#
_cell.length_a   1.000
_cell.length_b   1.000
_cell.length_c   1.000
_cell.angle_alpha   90.00
_cell.angle_beta   90.00
_cell.angle_gamma   90.00
#
_symmetry.space_group_name_H-M   'P 1'
#
loop_
_entity.id
_entity.type
_entity.pdbx_description
1 polymer ?
#
loop_
_entity_poly.entity_id
_entity_poly.type
_entity_poly.pdbx_seq_one_letter_code
_entity_poly.pdbx_strand_id
1 'polypeptide(L)'
;MSNYWEYRDVKVLIAERLMTMDGWKVYGYHPDNSDAMIDYFDPAYWDGIAEKNGYVLCVDVFGASEAKEIREYNYNGTAINMSIQAKIEKLEQMTVERGASEQEEESAKKMIENLRQKAAKETETEKYTVVGMMPGHMAHPPRMNWHIEKDGVYIAKGNGLLKFHGIDSYYKYRQYMEDLSDYRKLSKEKYKEKFMFEHRDSYKPERLNDAFEYHYKEISEKAKLCQQFDALINKFDTTCGGLLGSGDGYIYEEKTVTEYKKEMKPFETETGVLKEGQCFILKTRFNYGHNKGQVFRIHETEYNGQKNYHAYKLNGKCTKECTGRANSSNSWNCFNEKFFKWIEEGFISWCEIREVKTPYEVKKVVKTKISNAKNNEESNNKRRYTYDISEDVDTRDGSKIWLVKVKEKLSKEEYVNVNHWMKELGGYYSKFKHAFLFKENPEAKLNMEAA
;
A
#
# COMPACT_ATOMS: atom_id res chain seq x y z
N MET A 1 -10.94 15.06 -16.53
CA MET A 1 -11.85 13.90 -16.38
C MET A 1 -10.97 12.68 -16.59
N SER A 2 -10.83 11.82 -15.59
CA SER A 2 -10.10 10.57 -15.78
C SER A 2 -11.03 9.56 -16.45
N ASN A 3 -10.52 8.84 -17.42
CA ASN A 3 -11.30 7.81 -18.10
C ASN A 3 -11.06 6.43 -17.45
N TYR A 4 -12.05 5.54 -17.54
CA TYR A 4 -11.98 4.18 -17.01
C TYR A 4 -10.77 3.39 -17.55
N TRP A 5 -10.35 3.69 -18.79
CA TRP A 5 -9.25 3.05 -19.49
C TRP A 5 -7.87 3.38 -18.88
N GLU A 6 -7.64 4.62 -18.46
CA GLU A 6 -6.41 5.07 -17.81
C GLU A 6 -6.16 4.31 -16.49
N TYR A 7 -7.23 4.10 -15.71
CA TYR A 7 -7.14 3.31 -14.48
C TYR A 7 -6.92 1.83 -14.76
N ARG A 8 -7.55 1.28 -15.81
CA ARG A 8 -7.31 -0.08 -16.28
C ARG A 8 -5.83 -0.29 -16.61
N ASP A 9 -5.23 0.60 -17.40
CA ASP A 9 -3.82 0.50 -17.81
C ASP A 9 -2.88 0.54 -16.60
N VAL A 10 -3.12 1.47 -15.66
CA VAL A 10 -2.30 1.58 -14.44
C VAL A 10 -2.46 0.35 -13.55
N LYS A 11 -3.67 -0.21 -13.43
CA LYS A 11 -3.90 -1.45 -12.70
C LYS A 11 -3.13 -2.61 -13.33
N VAL A 12 -3.24 -2.81 -14.64
CA VAL A 12 -2.51 -3.85 -15.37
C VAL A 12 -1.01 -3.71 -15.17
N LEU A 13 -0.48 -2.49 -15.29
CA LEU A 13 0.95 -2.21 -15.07
C LEU A 13 1.39 -2.59 -13.64
N ILE A 14 0.59 -2.29 -12.62
CA ILE A 14 0.90 -2.71 -11.24
C ILE A 14 0.86 -4.23 -11.12
N ALA A 15 -0.20 -4.88 -11.63
CA ALA A 15 -0.38 -6.32 -11.57
C ALA A 15 0.81 -7.07 -12.21
N GLU A 16 1.17 -6.70 -13.44
CA GLU A 16 2.30 -7.29 -14.18
C GLU A 16 3.59 -7.17 -13.37
N ARG A 17 3.84 -6.01 -12.74
CA ARG A 17 5.05 -5.81 -11.95
C ARG A 17 5.02 -6.64 -10.67
N LEU A 18 3.90 -6.73 -9.98
CA LEU A 18 3.77 -7.60 -8.80
C LEU A 18 3.96 -9.08 -9.15
N MET A 19 3.45 -9.54 -10.30
CA MET A 19 3.64 -10.92 -10.76
C MET A 19 5.11 -11.26 -11.07
N THR A 20 5.95 -10.27 -11.39
CA THR A 20 7.41 -10.48 -11.55
C THR A 20 8.18 -10.56 -10.23
N MET A 21 7.54 -10.29 -9.10
CA MET A 21 8.16 -10.24 -7.78
C MET A 21 7.79 -11.44 -6.93
N ASP A 22 8.77 -11.99 -6.21
CA ASP A 22 8.55 -13.19 -5.39
C ASP A 22 7.56 -12.95 -4.25
N GLY A 23 6.68 -13.94 -4.02
CA GLY A 23 5.76 -13.98 -2.89
C GLY A 23 4.47 -13.18 -3.05
N TRP A 24 4.23 -12.54 -4.19
CA TRP A 24 2.95 -11.92 -4.52
C TRP A 24 2.00 -12.91 -5.18
N LYS A 25 0.77 -12.96 -4.68
CA LYS A 25 -0.37 -13.62 -5.31
C LYS A 25 -1.31 -12.55 -5.84
N VAL A 26 -1.47 -12.46 -7.16
CA VAL A 26 -2.35 -11.49 -7.81
C VAL A 26 -3.66 -12.17 -8.19
N TYR A 27 -4.79 -11.59 -7.78
CA TYR A 27 -6.13 -12.15 -8.01
C TYR A 27 -6.90 -11.29 -9.02
N GLY A 28 -7.74 -11.93 -9.86
CA GLY A 28 -8.59 -11.24 -10.83
C GLY A 28 -7.80 -10.52 -11.94
N TYR A 29 -6.60 -11.02 -12.28
CA TYR A 29 -5.85 -10.56 -13.45
C TYR A 29 -6.28 -11.35 -14.67
N HIS A 30 -6.62 -10.64 -15.74
CA HIS A 30 -6.93 -11.18 -17.05
C HIS A 30 -5.87 -10.69 -18.05
N PRO A 31 -5.13 -11.59 -18.72
CA PRO A 31 -4.15 -11.21 -19.72
C PRO A 31 -4.82 -10.66 -20.98
N ASP A 32 -4.05 -9.92 -21.79
CA ASP A 32 -4.52 -9.45 -23.09
C ASP A 32 -4.64 -10.63 -24.07
N ASN A 33 -5.84 -10.91 -24.53
CA ASN A 33 -6.14 -11.92 -25.56
C ASN A 33 -6.68 -11.28 -26.84
N SER A 34 -6.47 -9.97 -27.02
CA SER A 34 -6.83 -9.29 -28.26
C SER A 34 -6.01 -9.84 -29.41
N ASP A 35 -6.64 -10.08 -30.55
CA ASP A 35 -5.96 -10.55 -31.75
C ASP A 35 -6.08 -9.47 -32.83
N ALA A 36 -4.94 -8.94 -33.26
CA ALA A 36 -4.88 -7.85 -34.23
C ALA A 36 -5.28 -8.28 -35.66
N MET A 37 -5.38 -9.59 -35.93
CA MET A 37 -5.77 -10.14 -37.24
C MET A 37 -7.28 -10.35 -37.36
N ILE A 38 -8.02 -10.27 -36.25
CA ILE A 38 -9.48 -10.35 -36.19
C ILE A 38 -10.04 -9.12 -35.45
N ASP A 39 -11.33 -8.83 -35.55
CA ASP A 39 -11.98 -7.74 -34.81
C ASP A 39 -12.24 -8.09 -33.32
N TYR A 40 -11.52 -9.07 -32.79
CA TYR A 40 -11.66 -9.56 -31.42
C TYR A 40 -10.81 -8.73 -30.45
N PHE A 41 -11.50 -7.97 -29.61
CA PHE A 41 -10.91 -7.05 -28.64
C PHE A 41 -11.15 -7.55 -27.21
N ASP A 42 -10.12 -8.08 -26.57
CA ASP A 42 -10.15 -8.60 -25.19
C ASP A 42 -8.88 -8.17 -24.43
N PRO A 43 -8.78 -6.89 -24.03
CA PRO A 43 -7.54 -6.36 -23.48
C PRO A 43 -7.23 -6.90 -22.09
N ALA A 44 -6.00 -6.73 -21.61
CA ALA A 44 -5.68 -7.06 -20.22
C ALA A 44 -6.49 -6.21 -19.24
N TYR A 45 -6.90 -6.77 -18.10
CA TYR A 45 -7.46 -6.01 -16.98
C TYR A 45 -7.11 -6.65 -15.64
N TRP A 46 -7.27 -5.88 -14.57
CA TRP A 46 -7.07 -6.37 -13.21
C TRP A 46 -8.12 -5.81 -12.27
N ASP A 47 -8.66 -6.69 -11.40
CA ASP A 47 -9.64 -6.34 -10.38
C ASP A 47 -9.04 -5.54 -9.21
N GLY A 48 -7.70 -5.52 -9.09
CA GLY A 48 -7.01 -4.65 -8.14
C GLY A 48 -6.68 -5.26 -6.79
N ILE A 49 -6.74 -6.60 -6.66
CA ILE A 49 -6.45 -7.30 -5.40
C ILE A 49 -5.22 -8.19 -5.53
N ALA A 50 -4.28 -8.02 -4.62
CA ALA A 50 -3.11 -8.88 -4.48
C ALA A 50 -2.78 -9.15 -3.02
N GLU A 51 -2.14 -10.27 -2.73
CA GLU A 51 -1.77 -10.68 -1.38
C GLU A 51 -0.30 -11.06 -1.31
N LYS A 52 0.34 -10.70 -0.20
CA LYS A 52 1.69 -11.17 0.15
C LYS A 52 1.82 -11.24 1.67
N ASN A 53 2.25 -12.39 2.20
CA ASN A 53 2.48 -12.62 3.64
C ASN A 53 1.30 -12.22 4.56
N GLY A 54 0.06 -12.46 4.10
CA GLY A 54 -1.17 -12.09 4.82
C GLY A 54 -1.51 -10.60 4.81
N TYR A 55 -0.78 -9.78 4.04
CA TYR A 55 -1.20 -8.42 3.70
C TYR A 55 -2.00 -8.44 2.41
N VAL A 56 -3.07 -7.67 2.36
CA VAL A 56 -3.91 -7.48 1.17
C VAL A 56 -3.64 -6.08 0.63
N LEU A 57 -3.22 -6.01 -0.63
CA LEU A 57 -3.10 -4.78 -1.41
C LEU A 57 -4.38 -4.61 -2.24
N CYS A 58 -5.01 -3.46 -2.08
CA CYS A 58 -6.20 -3.05 -2.82
C CYS A 58 -5.88 -1.83 -3.68
N VAL A 59 -6.17 -1.92 -4.98
CA VAL A 59 -5.90 -0.89 -5.99
C VAL A 59 -7.19 -0.61 -6.76
N ASP A 60 -7.74 0.60 -6.58
CA ASP A 60 -8.93 1.07 -7.30
C ASP A 60 -10.15 0.11 -7.24
N VAL A 61 -10.30 -0.60 -6.12
CA VAL A 61 -11.46 -1.46 -5.84
C VAL A 61 -12.71 -0.69 -5.41
N PHE A 62 -13.88 -1.25 -5.74
CA PHE A 62 -15.18 -0.69 -5.40
C PHE A 62 -15.70 -1.25 -4.07
N GLY A 63 -15.64 -0.43 -3.01
CA GLY A 63 -16.21 -0.79 -1.71
C GLY A 63 -15.45 -1.90 -0.97
N ALA A 64 -16.06 -2.40 0.10
CA ALA A 64 -15.57 -3.56 0.85
C ALA A 64 -16.16 -4.84 0.26
N SER A 65 -15.41 -5.95 0.33
CA SER A 65 -15.88 -7.27 -0.11
C SER A 65 -15.51 -8.32 0.93
N GLU A 66 -16.38 -9.28 1.14
CA GLU A 66 -16.06 -10.51 1.86
C GLU A 66 -15.14 -11.40 1.01
N ALA A 67 -14.51 -12.38 1.67
CA ALA A 67 -13.70 -13.38 0.99
C ALA A 67 -14.56 -14.19 0.02
N LYS A 68 -14.01 -14.50 -1.16
CA LYS A 68 -14.75 -15.17 -2.24
C LYS A 68 -13.98 -16.38 -2.74
N GLU A 69 -14.70 -17.46 -2.99
CA GLU A 69 -14.17 -18.63 -3.67
C GLU A 69 -13.82 -18.29 -5.12
N ILE A 70 -12.62 -18.69 -5.54
CA ILE A 70 -12.22 -18.69 -6.93
C ILE A 70 -12.65 -20.03 -7.51
N ARG A 71 -13.62 -19.98 -8.42
CA ARG A 71 -14.29 -21.15 -9.01
C ARG A 71 -13.81 -21.37 -10.43
N GLU A 72 -13.38 -22.58 -10.75
CA GLU A 72 -13.10 -23.02 -12.11
C GLU A 72 -14.23 -23.93 -12.58
N TYR A 73 -14.95 -23.50 -13.62
CA TYR A 73 -16.13 -24.21 -14.12
C TYR A 73 -15.74 -25.32 -15.09
N ASN A 74 -16.29 -26.51 -14.89
CA ASN A 74 -16.03 -27.68 -15.71
C ASN A 74 -16.90 -27.67 -16.98
N TYR A 75 -16.49 -26.93 -18.01
CA TYR A 75 -17.24 -26.84 -19.28
C TYR A 75 -17.28 -28.16 -20.09
N ASN A 76 -16.36 -29.08 -19.83
CA ASN A 76 -16.33 -30.41 -20.48
C ASN A 76 -17.55 -31.26 -20.11
N GLY A 77 -18.10 -31.11 -18.89
CA GLY A 77 -19.33 -31.80 -18.48
C GLY A 77 -20.53 -31.39 -19.35
N THR A 78 -20.59 -30.13 -19.76
CA THR A 78 -21.67 -29.59 -20.61
C THR A 78 -21.64 -30.18 -22.02
N ALA A 79 -20.46 -30.31 -22.63
CA ALA A 79 -20.30 -30.90 -23.97
C ALA A 79 -20.61 -32.41 -23.98
N ILE A 80 -20.20 -33.14 -22.93
CA ILE A 80 -20.54 -34.57 -22.75
C ILE A 80 -22.05 -34.74 -22.57
N ASN A 81 -22.68 -33.87 -21.78
CA ASN A 81 -24.13 -33.89 -21.55
C ASN A 81 -24.92 -33.62 -22.85
N MET A 82 -24.50 -32.64 -23.66
CA MET A 82 -25.09 -32.40 -24.99
C MET A 82 -24.97 -33.62 -25.93
N SER A 83 -23.83 -34.32 -25.91
CA SER A 83 -23.61 -35.54 -26.70
C SER A 83 -24.46 -36.72 -26.21
N ILE A 84 -24.63 -36.86 -24.90
CA ILE A 84 -25.53 -37.85 -24.29
C ILE A 84 -26.99 -37.54 -24.66
N GLN A 85 -27.40 -36.28 -24.57
CA GLN A 85 -28.75 -35.84 -24.92
C GLN A 85 -29.07 -36.10 -26.39
N ALA A 86 -28.16 -35.77 -27.31
CA ALA A 86 -28.31 -36.06 -28.73
C ALA A 86 -28.38 -37.58 -29.03
N LYS A 87 -27.72 -38.43 -28.23
CA LYS A 87 -27.84 -39.88 -28.33
C LYS A 87 -29.18 -40.38 -27.79
N ILE A 88 -29.68 -39.83 -26.69
CA ILE A 88 -31.00 -40.15 -26.14
C ILE A 88 -32.09 -39.80 -27.16
N GLU A 89 -32.05 -38.62 -27.77
CA GLU A 89 -33.00 -38.20 -28.81
C GLU A 89 -33.00 -39.16 -30.01
N LYS A 90 -31.84 -39.65 -30.45
CA LYS A 90 -31.76 -40.66 -31.51
C LYS A 90 -32.33 -42.01 -31.10
N LEU A 91 -32.11 -42.43 -29.86
CA LEU A 91 -32.64 -43.70 -29.34
C LEU A 91 -34.16 -43.65 -29.12
N GLU A 92 -34.71 -42.49 -28.71
CA GLU A 92 -36.16 -42.27 -28.56
C GLU A 92 -36.91 -42.32 -29.90
N GLN A 93 -36.21 -42.10 -31.03
CA GLN A 93 -36.78 -42.20 -32.37
C GLN A 93 -36.85 -43.64 -32.91
N MET A 94 -36.22 -44.62 -32.24
CA MET A 94 -36.25 -46.03 -32.65
C MET A 94 -37.45 -46.75 -32.01
N THR A 95 -38.63 -46.53 -32.59
CA THR A 95 -39.89 -47.15 -32.16
C THR A 95 -40.42 -48.15 -33.20
N VAL A 96 -41.24 -49.11 -32.77
CA VAL A 96 -41.89 -50.08 -33.67
C VAL A 96 -42.74 -49.39 -34.75
N GLU A 97 -43.40 -48.27 -34.42
CA GLU A 97 -44.16 -47.43 -35.37
C GLU A 97 -43.29 -46.82 -36.49
N ARG A 98 -41.97 -46.72 -36.27
CA ARG A 98 -41.00 -46.20 -37.24
C ARG A 98 -40.17 -47.29 -37.94
N GLY A 99 -40.56 -48.57 -37.76
CA GLY A 99 -39.96 -49.70 -38.47
C GLY A 99 -38.85 -50.43 -37.72
N ALA A 100 -38.66 -50.19 -36.42
CA ALA A 100 -37.77 -50.99 -35.57
C ALA A 100 -38.47 -52.27 -35.07
N SER A 101 -37.71 -53.31 -34.77
CA SER A 101 -38.26 -54.52 -34.14
C SER A 101 -38.54 -54.32 -32.64
N GLU A 102 -39.45 -55.11 -32.07
CA GLU A 102 -39.77 -55.04 -30.62
C GLU A 102 -38.52 -55.23 -29.74
N GLN A 103 -37.58 -56.09 -30.17
CA GLN A 103 -36.32 -56.32 -29.47
C GLN A 103 -35.36 -55.12 -29.53
N GLU A 104 -35.37 -54.37 -30.64
CA GLU A 104 -34.57 -53.16 -30.79
C GLU A 104 -35.13 -52.00 -29.96
N GLU A 105 -36.46 -51.86 -29.86
CA GLU A 105 -37.10 -50.87 -29.01
C GLU A 105 -36.82 -51.13 -27.51
N GLU A 106 -36.90 -52.39 -27.07
CA GLU A 106 -36.59 -52.75 -25.68
C GLU A 106 -35.10 -52.51 -25.35
N SER A 107 -34.21 -52.79 -26.31
CA SER A 107 -32.77 -52.52 -26.19
C SER A 107 -32.49 -51.01 -26.14
N ALA A 108 -33.17 -50.21 -26.95
CA ALA A 108 -33.07 -48.76 -26.94
C ALA A 108 -33.51 -48.16 -25.58
N LYS A 109 -34.62 -48.66 -25.01
CA LYS A 109 -35.10 -48.25 -23.68
C LYS A 109 -34.08 -48.50 -22.58
N LYS A 110 -33.47 -49.70 -22.54
CA LYS A 110 -32.39 -50.03 -21.58
C LYS A 110 -31.16 -49.14 -21.76
N MET A 111 -30.81 -48.81 -23.01
CA MET A 111 -29.68 -47.93 -23.30
C MET A 111 -29.95 -46.48 -22.87
N ILE A 112 -31.17 -45.97 -23.06
CA ILE A 112 -31.60 -44.65 -22.59
C ILE A 112 -31.51 -44.57 -21.06
N GLU A 113 -31.97 -45.59 -20.34
CA GLU A 113 -31.92 -45.64 -18.88
C GLU A 113 -30.46 -45.59 -18.37
N ASN A 114 -29.56 -46.37 -18.96
CA ASN A 114 -28.14 -46.35 -18.64
C ASN A 114 -27.49 -44.98 -18.91
N LEU A 115 -27.87 -44.33 -20.03
CA LEU A 115 -27.37 -42.99 -20.37
C LEU A 115 -27.90 -41.92 -19.42
N ARG A 116 -29.19 -41.99 -19.01
CA ARG A 116 -29.77 -41.09 -18.01
C ARG A 116 -29.13 -41.26 -16.64
N GLN A 117 -28.84 -42.51 -16.23
CA GLN A 117 -28.11 -42.78 -14.98
C GLN A 117 -26.67 -42.27 -15.03
N LYS A 118 -25.99 -42.41 -16.18
CA LYS A 118 -24.65 -41.87 -16.39
C LYS A 118 -24.65 -40.33 -16.32
N ALA A 119 -25.61 -39.69 -16.98
CA ALA A 119 -25.78 -38.24 -16.93
C ALA A 119 -26.09 -37.76 -15.51
N ALA A 120 -26.95 -38.46 -14.75
CA ALA A 120 -27.26 -38.12 -13.36
C ALA A 120 -26.01 -38.18 -12.45
N LYS A 121 -25.19 -39.23 -12.57
CA LYS A 121 -23.91 -39.36 -11.84
C LYS A 121 -22.89 -38.27 -12.22
N GLU A 122 -22.84 -37.87 -13.49
CA GLU A 122 -21.98 -36.78 -13.96
C GLU A 122 -22.53 -35.38 -13.61
N THR A 123 -23.83 -35.26 -13.33
CA THR A 123 -24.44 -34.00 -12.85
C THR A 123 -24.21 -33.80 -11.35
N GLU A 124 -23.95 -34.87 -10.60
CA GLU A 124 -23.53 -34.83 -9.20
C GLU A 124 -22.05 -34.48 -9.02
N THR A 125 -21.19 -34.64 -10.04
CA THR A 125 -19.85 -34.04 -10.01
C THR A 125 -19.96 -32.51 -10.10
N GLU A 126 -19.41 -31.81 -9.12
CA GLU A 126 -19.59 -30.37 -8.92
C GLU A 126 -19.37 -29.56 -10.22
N LYS A 127 -20.33 -28.67 -10.54
CA LYS A 127 -20.31 -27.79 -11.74
C LYS A 127 -19.02 -26.96 -11.86
N TYR A 128 -18.32 -26.78 -10.75
CA TYR A 128 -17.05 -26.10 -10.64
C TYR A 128 -16.20 -26.74 -9.55
N THR A 129 -14.88 -26.57 -9.63
CA THR A 129 -13.95 -26.84 -8.54
C THR A 129 -13.53 -25.51 -7.90
N VAL A 130 -13.33 -25.50 -6.57
CA VAL A 130 -12.77 -24.33 -5.88
C VAL A 130 -11.25 -24.43 -5.93
N VAL A 131 -10.63 -23.51 -6.69
CA VAL A 131 -9.17 -23.51 -6.94
C VAL A 131 -8.43 -22.61 -5.95
N GLY A 132 -9.14 -21.70 -5.29
CA GLY A 132 -8.57 -20.83 -4.27
C GLY A 132 -9.61 -19.96 -3.59
N MET A 133 -9.12 -19.12 -2.67
CA MET A 133 -9.91 -18.11 -1.97
C MET A 133 -9.28 -16.74 -2.22
N MET A 134 -10.06 -15.83 -2.77
CA MET A 134 -9.71 -14.42 -2.86
C MET A 134 -9.93 -13.78 -1.48
N PRO A 135 -8.94 -13.05 -0.93
CA PRO A 135 -9.08 -12.44 0.38
C PRO A 135 -10.20 -11.40 0.40
N GLY A 136 -10.94 -11.35 1.50
CA GLY A 136 -11.85 -10.24 1.77
C GLY A 136 -11.05 -8.97 2.02
N HIS A 137 -11.65 -7.81 1.71
CA HIS A 137 -10.98 -6.53 1.86
C HIS A 137 -11.90 -5.39 2.30
N MET A 138 -11.32 -4.36 2.92
CA MET A 138 -12.05 -3.14 3.28
C MET A 138 -12.22 -2.21 2.07
N ALA A 139 -13.12 -1.24 2.22
CA ALA A 139 -13.27 -0.15 1.27
C ALA A 139 -12.05 0.78 1.31
N HIS A 140 -11.79 1.54 0.24
CA HIS A 140 -10.75 2.56 0.28
C HIS A 140 -11.04 3.61 1.37
N PRO A 141 -10.01 4.06 2.11
CA PRO A 141 -10.12 5.25 2.93
C PRO A 141 -10.53 6.47 2.10
N PRO A 142 -11.21 7.48 2.69
CA PRO A 142 -11.67 8.64 1.95
C PRO A 142 -10.55 9.32 1.13
N ARG A 143 -10.83 9.56 -0.16
CA ARG A 143 -9.91 10.21 -1.14
C ARG A 143 -8.62 9.44 -1.44
N MET A 144 -8.59 8.14 -1.15
CA MET A 144 -7.49 7.25 -1.54
C MET A 144 -7.93 6.34 -2.70
N ASN A 145 -6.99 5.93 -3.55
CA ASN A 145 -7.24 4.99 -4.64
C ASN A 145 -6.40 3.70 -4.52
N TRP A 146 -5.63 3.57 -3.44
CA TRP A 146 -5.06 2.29 -3.01
C TRP A 146 -4.87 2.25 -1.50
N HIS A 147 -4.87 1.05 -0.94
CA HIS A 147 -4.46 0.78 0.43
C HIS A 147 -3.85 -0.61 0.56
N ILE A 148 -3.07 -0.80 1.62
CA ILE A 148 -2.59 -2.09 2.11
C ILE A 148 -3.21 -2.27 3.47
N GLU A 149 -3.76 -3.44 3.70
CA GLU A 149 -4.38 -3.81 4.96
C GLU A 149 -3.93 -5.18 5.43
N LYS A 150 -4.08 -5.40 6.73
CA LYS A 150 -3.84 -6.67 7.38
C LYS A 150 -4.75 -6.77 8.59
N ASP A 151 -5.42 -7.90 8.74
CA ASP A 151 -6.32 -8.19 9.87
C ASP A 151 -7.38 -7.09 10.12
N GLY A 152 -7.95 -6.53 9.04
CA GLY A 152 -8.95 -5.47 9.11
C GLY A 152 -8.42 -4.08 9.51
N VAL A 153 -7.11 -3.86 9.42
CA VAL A 153 -6.45 -2.59 9.74
C VAL A 153 -5.67 -2.06 8.54
N TYR A 154 -5.87 -0.78 8.21
CA TYR A 154 -5.08 -0.10 7.18
C TYR A 154 -3.62 0.09 7.61
N ILE A 155 -2.70 -0.57 6.93
CA ILE A 155 -1.25 -0.48 7.16
C ILE A 155 -0.64 0.66 6.34
N ALA A 156 -1.07 0.82 5.09
CA ALA A 156 -0.65 1.90 4.21
C ALA A 156 -1.80 2.33 3.30
N LYS A 157 -1.75 3.56 2.82
CA LYS A 157 -2.73 4.10 1.87
C LYS A 157 -2.14 5.22 1.05
N GLY A 158 -2.75 5.50 -0.10
CA GLY A 158 -2.35 6.62 -0.93
C GLY A 158 -3.32 6.94 -2.05
N ASN A 159 -2.97 7.99 -2.77
CA ASN A 159 -3.70 8.48 -3.93
C ASN A 159 -2.69 8.76 -5.08
N GLY A 160 -3.21 9.08 -6.26
CA GLY A 160 -2.42 9.61 -7.37
C GLY A 160 -1.84 8.55 -8.31
N LEU A 161 -2.42 7.35 -8.36
CA LEU A 161 -2.03 6.30 -9.31
C LEU A 161 -2.13 6.72 -10.78
N LEU A 162 -3.15 7.50 -11.15
CA LEU A 162 -3.39 7.92 -12.54
C LEU A 162 -2.22 8.59 -13.25
N LYS A 163 -1.33 9.26 -12.50
CA LYS A 163 -0.16 9.92 -13.11
C LYS A 163 0.82 8.93 -13.76
N PHE A 164 0.71 7.65 -13.44
CA PHE A 164 1.51 6.57 -14.03
C PHE A 164 0.88 6.02 -15.32
N HIS A 165 -0.23 6.58 -15.79
CA HIS A 165 -0.73 6.24 -17.11
C HIS A 165 0.29 6.64 -18.20
N GLY A 166 0.45 5.76 -19.20
CA GLY A 166 1.35 5.98 -20.34
C GLY A 166 2.85 5.87 -20.03
N ILE A 167 3.22 5.13 -18.97
CA ILE A 167 4.61 4.69 -18.76
C ILE A 167 4.79 3.18 -18.97
N ASP A 168 3.71 2.45 -19.24
CA ASP A 168 3.69 1.00 -19.43
C ASP A 168 4.60 0.55 -20.58
N SER A 169 4.72 1.36 -21.65
CA SER A 169 5.65 1.08 -22.75
C SER A 169 7.09 0.88 -22.28
N TYR A 170 7.53 1.60 -21.24
CA TYR A 170 8.89 1.47 -20.66
C TYR A 170 9.09 0.19 -19.85
N TYR A 171 8.03 -0.60 -19.64
CA TYR A 171 8.06 -1.89 -18.95
C TYR A 171 7.66 -3.07 -19.85
N LYS A 172 7.05 -2.81 -21.01
CA LYS A 172 6.62 -3.84 -21.98
C LYS A 172 7.56 -3.95 -23.18
N TYR A 173 8.00 -2.82 -23.74
CA TYR A 173 8.71 -2.79 -25.00
C TYR A 173 10.21 -2.55 -24.80
N ARG A 174 11.01 -3.44 -25.38
CA ARG A 174 12.47 -3.41 -25.27
C ARG A 174 13.07 -2.08 -25.73
N GLN A 175 12.57 -1.49 -26.81
CA GLN A 175 13.09 -0.23 -27.35
C GLN A 175 13.00 0.91 -26.32
N TYR A 176 11.86 1.05 -25.64
CA TYR A 176 11.65 2.07 -24.61
C TYR A 176 12.51 1.81 -23.36
N MET A 177 12.69 0.53 -22.97
CA MET A 177 13.60 0.19 -21.87
C MET A 177 15.05 0.56 -22.16
N GLU A 178 15.53 0.25 -23.37
CA GLU A 178 16.89 0.58 -23.82
C GLU A 178 17.10 2.09 -23.86
N ASP A 179 16.15 2.84 -24.43
CA ASP A 179 16.21 4.29 -24.50
C ASP A 179 16.26 4.94 -23.09
N LEU A 180 15.42 4.47 -22.16
CA LEU A 180 15.45 4.91 -20.77
C LEU A 180 16.76 4.53 -20.05
N SER A 181 17.31 3.35 -20.34
CA SER A 181 18.61 2.92 -19.82
C SER A 181 19.74 3.82 -20.32
N ASP A 182 19.72 4.17 -21.60
CA ASP A 182 20.74 5.01 -22.21
C ASP A 182 20.68 6.44 -21.69
N TYR A 183 19.48 7.01 -21.56
CA TYR A 183 19.28 8.30 -20.89
C TYR A 183 19.86 8.33 -19.47
N ARG A 184 19.78 7.22 -18.73
CA ARG A 184 20.32 7.12 -17.36
C ARG A 184 21.83 6.91 -17.31
N LYS A 185 22.45 6.32 -18.34
CA LYS A 185 23.85 5.88 -18.32
C LYS A 185 24.78 6.81 -19.12
N LEU A 186 24.33 7.34 -20.24
CA LEU A 186 25.13 8.17 -21.14
C LEU A 186 25.13 9.63 -20.70
N SER A 187 26.18 10.36 -21.07
CA SER A 187 26.15 11.83 -20.98
C SER A 187 25.17 12.39 -22.03
N LYS A 188 24.67 13.61 -21.81
CA LYS A 188 23.72 14.26 -22.73
C LYS A 188 24.28 14.30 -24.16
N GLU A 189 25.59 14.55 -24.31
CA GLU A 189 26.28 14.64 -25.61
C GLU A 189 26.32 13.28 -26.32
N LYS A 190 26.72 12.20 -25.61
CA LYS A 190 26.77 10.85 -26.19
C LYS A 190 25.37 10.33 -26.53
N TYR A 191 24.40 10.62 -25.68
CA TYR A 191 23.01 10.26 -25.92
C TYR A 191 22.45 11.02 -27.14
N LYS A 192 22.80 12.29 -27.30
CA LYS A 192 22.50 13.09 -28.49
C LYS A 192 23.11 12.49 -29.74
N GLU A 193 24.40 12.17 -29.74
CA GLU A 193 25.07 11.57 -30.90
C GLU A 193 24.39 10.27 -31.33
N LYS A 194 24.04 9.41 -30.37
CA LYS A 194 23.29 8.18 -30.63
C LYS A 194 21.92 8.47 -31.25
N PHE A 195 21.13 9.36 -30.65
CA PHE A 195 19.82 9.75 -31.15
C PHE A 195 19.91 10.29 -32.58
N MET A 196 20.87 11.18 -32.84
CA MET A 196 21.11 11.78 -34.15
C MET A 196 21.48 10.71 -35.19
N PHE A 197 22.28 9.72 -34.83
CA PHE A 197 22.63 8.61 -35.72
C PHE A 197 21.42 7.75 -36.08
N GLU A 198 20.60 7.37 -35.11
CA GLU A 198 19.43 6.50 -35.30
C GLU A 198 18.32 7.19 -36.12
N HIS A 199 18.20 8.51 -36.01
CA HIS A 199 17.10 9.27 -36.60
C HIS A 199 17.50 10.11 -37.82
N ARG A 200 18.74 9.96 -38.31
CA ARG A 200 19.28 10.73 -39.45
C ARG A 200 18.45 10.62 -40.73
N ASP A 201 17.82 9.46 -40.93
CA ASP A 201 17.02 9.14 -42.11
C ASP A 201 15.52 9.49 -41.90
N SER A 202 15.12 9.75 -40.65
CA SER A 202 13.73 10.06 -40.27
C SER A 202 13.44 11.56 -40.21
N TYR A 203 14.46 12.40 -39.99
CA TYR A 203 14.31 13.86 -39.87
C TYR A 203 15.24 14.60 -40.83
N LYS A 204 14.82 15.80 -41.25
CA LYS A 204 15.71 16.71 -41.97
C LYS A 204 16.89 17.12 -41.06
N PRO A 205 18.12 17.27 -41.59
CA PRO A 205 19.30 17.59 -40.79
C PRO A 205 19.14 18.84 -39.90
N GLU A 206 18.45 19.86 -40.41
CA GLU A 206 18.19 21.12 -39.70
C GLU A 206 17.26 20.95 -38.48
N ARG A 207 16.40 19.93 -38.46
CA ARG A 207 15.42 19.68 -37.39
C ARG A 207 15.87 18.62 -36.39
N LEU A 208 16.98 17.93 -36.65
CA LEU A 208 17.48 16.83 -35.81
C LEU A 208 17.74 17.29 -34.37
N ASN A 209 18.30 18.49 -34.22
CA ASN A 209 18.62 19.06 -32.92
C ASN A 209 17.36 19.39 -32.12
N ASP A 210 16.36 19.99 -32.76
CA ASP A 210 15.09 20.33 -32.12
C ASP A 210 14.31 19.06 -31.72
N ALA A 211 14.35 18.04 -32.58
CA ALA A 211 13.78 16.72 -32.28
C ALA A 211 14.45 16.08 -31.05
N PHE A 212 15.78 16.16 -30.96
CA PHE A 212 16.51 15.67 -29.80
C PHE A 212 16.15 16.42 -28.51
N GLU A 213 16.13 17.75 -28.52
CA GLU A 213 15.80 18.51 -27.30
C GLU A 213 14.34 18.27 -26.85
N TYR A 214 13.42 18.09 -27.78
CA TYR A 214 12.05 17.68 -27.48
C TYR A 214 12.02 16.28 -26.84
N HIS A 215 12.65 15.29 -27.47
CA HIS A 215 12.75 13.91 -26.96
C HIS A 215 13.41 13.87 -25.58
N TYR A 216 14.51 14.61 -25.40
CA TYR A 216 15.26 14.69 -24.16
C TYR A 216 14.41 15.25 -23.01
N LYS A 217 13.55 16.24 -23.30
CA LYS A 217 12.59 16.76 -22.32
C LYS A 217 11.54 15.71 -21.95
N GLU A 218 10.94 15.06 -22.94
CA GLU A 218 9.90 14.05 -22.73
C GLU A 218 10.43 12.86 -21.92
N ILE A 219 11.58 12.30 -22.30
CA ILE A 219 12.18 11.18 -21.58
C ILE A 219 12.61 11.58 -20.16
N SER A 220 13.02 12.83 -19.93
CA SER A 220 13.32 13.31 -18.57
C SER A 220 12.09 13.31 -17.67
N GLU A 221 10.93 13.71 -18.20
CA GLU A 221 9.65 13.70 -17.47
C GLU A 221 9.19 12.25 -17.21
N LYS A 222 9.25 11.38 -18.22
CA LYS A 222 8.90 9.96 -18.10
C LYS A 222 9.83 9.21 -17.17
N ALA A 223 11.15 9.47 -17.21
CA ALA A 223 12.12 8.85 -16.32
C ALA A 223 11.83 9.11 -14.84
N LYS A 224 11.41 10.34 -14.50
CA LYS A 224 10.98 10.71 -13.14
C LYS A 224 9.71 9.95 -12.74
N LEU A 225 8.75 9.79 -13.64
CA LEU A 225 7.53 9.01 -13.38
C LEU A 225 7.84 7.53 -13.17
N CYS A 226 8.68 6.91 -14.01
CA CYS A 226 9.14 5.53 -13.83
C CYS A 226 9.85 5.34 -12.48
N GLN A 227 10.72 6.27 -12.08
CA GLN A 227 11.37 6.21 -10.77
C GLN A 227 10.36 6.30 -9.61
N GLN A 228 9.36 7.18 -9.72
CA GLN A 228 8.29 7.27 -8.72
C GLN A 228 7.42 6.01 -8.67
N PHE A 229 7.20 5.38 -9.82
CA PHE A 229 6.45 4.13 -9.92
C PHE A 229 7.23 2.97 -9.30
N ASP A 230 8.51 2.80 -9.64
CA ASP A 230 9.37 1.78 -9.04
C ASP A 230 9.46 1.96 -7.52
N ALA A 231 9.55 3.21 -7.03
CA ALA A 231 9.51 3.50 -5.61
C ALA A 231 8.17 3.14 -4.95
N LEU A 232 7.04 3.28 -5.67
CA LEU A 232 5.72 2.85 -5.19
C LEU A 232 5.63 1.33 -5.10
N ILE A 233 6.07 0.61 -6.13
CA ILE A 233 6.08 -0.87 -6.13
C ILE A 233 6.99 -1.39 -5.01
N ASN A 234 8.19 -0.81 -4.85
CA ASN A 234 9.07 -1.13 -3.73
C ASN A 234 8.43 -0.82 -2.38
N LYS A 235 7.63 0.25 -2.27
CA LYS A 235 6.86 0.54 -1.06
C LYS A 235 5.82 -0.55 -0.78
N PHE A 236 5.09 -1.03 -1.79
CA PHE A 236 4.16 -2.14 -1.62
C PHE A 236 4.89 -3.39 -1.14
N ASP A 237 5.99 -3.72 -1.82
CA ASP A 237 6.78 -4.90 -1.53
C ASP A 237 7.40 -4.88 -0.14
N THR A 238 8.06 -3.79 0.24
CA THR A 238 8.67 -3.66 1.57
C THR A 238 7.64 -3.60 2.69
N THR A 239 6.43 -3.08 2.44
CA THR A 239 5.34 -3.08 3.42
C THR A 239 4.84 -4.51 3.67
N CYS A 240 4.70 -5.31 2.61
CA CYS A 240 4.18 -6.69 2.69
C CYS A 240 5.29 -7.73 2.91
N GLY A 241 6.56 -7.40 2.68
CA GLY A 241 7.74 -8.28 2.74
C GLY A 241 8.30 -8.52 4.14
N GLY A 242 7.69 -7.95 5.19
CA GLY A 242 7.98 -8.33 6.58
C GLY A 242 7.48 -9.76 6.83
N LEU A 243 8.37 -10.74 6.63
CA LEU A 243 8.10 -12.17 6.78
C LEU A 243 7.57 -12.54 8.18
N LEU A 244 6.51 -13.35 8.18
CA LEU A 244 6.16 -14.30 9.24
C LEU A 244 6.93 -15.59 8.93
N GLY A 245 7.87 -15.94 9.80
CA GLY A 245 8.67 -17.17 9.73
C GLY A 245 10.05 -17.00 10.37
N SER A 246 10.15 -17.40 11.65
CA SER A 246 11.39 -17.47 12.46
C SER A 246 12.21 -16.18 12.62
N GLY A 247 11.54 -15.05 12.82
CA GLY A 247 12.17 -13.79 13.21
C GLY A 247 11.16 -12.68 13.39
N ASP A 248 10.90 -12.32 14.66
CA ASP A 248 10.15 -11.15 15.15
C ASP A 248 8.84 -10.81 14.40
N GLY A 249 7.72 -11.27 14.95
CA GLY A 249 6.40 -10.78 14.55
C GLY A 249 6.29 -9.26 14.79
N TYR A 250 5.48 -8.58 13.98
CA TYR A 250 5.17 -7.17 14.19
C TYR A 250 3.72 -7.05 14.63
N ILE A 251 3.48 -6.31 15.73
CA ILE A 251 2.13 -5.92 16.14
C ILE A 251 1.89 -4.51 15.63
N TYR A 252 0.72 -4.32 15.05
CA TYR A 252 0.22 -3.04 14.61
C TYR A 252 -0.69 -2.47 15.70
N GLU A 253 -0.22 -1.47 16.43
CA GLU A 253 -1.01 -0.78 17.45
C GLU A 253 -1.51 0.55 16.90
N GLU A 254 -2.80 0.81 17.04
CA GLU A 254 -3.35 2.14 16.78
C GLU A 254 -2.94 3.08 17.92
N LYS A 255 -2.10 4.09 17.59
CA LYS A 255 -1.72 5.15 18.52
C LYS A 255 -2.23 6.49 18.00
N THR A 256 -2.87 7.24 18.88
CA THR A 256 -3.19 8.64 18.63
C THR A 256 -1.89 9.44 18.75
N VAL A 257 -1.39 9.93 17.62
CA VAL A 257 -0.22 10.80 17.57
C VAL A 257 -0.70 12.23 17.41
N THR A 258 -0.23 13.13 18.28
CA THR A 258 -0.45 14.56 18.12
C THR A 258 0.53 15.10 17.09
N GLU A 259 0.01 15.44 15.91
CA GLU A 259 0.78 16.15 14.88
C GLU A 259 0.53 17.65 14.95
N TYR A 260 1.46 18.43 14.41
CA TYR A 260 1.36 19.89 14.37
C TYR A 260 1.25 20.35 12.93
N LYS A 261 0.18 21.08 12.61
CA LYS A 261 0.04 21.76 11.32
C LYS A 261 0.33 23.25 11.49
N LYS A 262 1.04 23.80 10.51
CA LYS A 262 1.29 25.25 10.40
C LYS A 262 0.08 25.88 9.71
N GLU A 263 -0.61 26.77 10.41
CA GLU A 263 -1.75 27.50 9.88
C GLU A 263 -1.55 29.00 10.04
N MET A 264 -1.89 29.75 9.00
CA MET A 264 -1.93 31.21 9.06
C MET A 264 -3.27 31.63 9.64
N LYS A 265 -3.26 32.29 10.80
CA LYS A 265 -4.48 32.77 11.47
C LYS A 265 -4.44 34.28 11.69
N PRO A 266 -5.58 34.98 11.53
CA PRO A 266 -5.69 36.38 11.91
C PRO A 266 -5.74 36.50 13.44
N PHE A 267 -4.92 37.39 14.00
CA PHE A 267 -4.97 37.80 15.40
C PHE A 267 -5.36 39.27 15.47
N GLU A 268 -6.39 39.57 16.25
CA GLU A 268 -6.84 40.93 16.44
C GLU A 268 -5.76 41.76 17.13
N THR A 269 -5.54 42.99 16.65
CA THR A 269 -4.58 43.93 17.22
C THR A 269 -5.32 45.17 17.70
N GLU A 270 -4.93 45.67 18.88
CA GLU A 270 -5.56 46.85 19.51
C GLU A 270 -5.28 48.14 18.72
N THR A 271 -4.13 48.19 18.03
CA THR A 271 -3.73 49.31 17.19
C THR A 271 -3.48 48.85 15.77
N GLY A 272 -4.00 49.60 14.79
CA GLY A 272 -3.71 49.40 13.38
C GLY A 272 -3.75 50.72 12.63
N VAL A 273 -3.04 50.77 11.51
CA VAL A 273 -2.88 51.97 10.70
C VAL A 273 -3.28 51.65 9.27
N LEU A 274 -3.98 52.56 8.61
CA LEU A 274 -4.29 52.44 7.19
C LEU A 274 -3.00 52.56 6.35
N LYS A 275 -2.46 51.42 5.91
CA LYS A 275 -1.23 51.33 5.10
C LYS A 275 -1.23 50.07 4.25
N GLU A 276 -0.38 50.04 3.22
CA GLU A 276 -0.12 48.84 2.41
C GLU A 276 0.17 47.62 3.29
N GLY A 277 -0.50 46.50 2.98
CA GLY A 277 -0.32 45.20 3.63
C GLY A 277 -1.02 45.04 4.99
N GLN A 278 -1.57 46.11 5.58
CA GLN A 278 -2.33 45.99 6.83
C GLN A 278 -3.57 45.12 6.61
N CYS A 279 -3.89 44.26 7.58
CA CYS A 279 -5.09 43.42 7.51
C CYS A 279 -6.14 43.86 8.55
N PHE A 280 -7.40 43.58 8.24
CA PHE A 280 -8.53 43.75 9.16
C PHE A 280 -9.53 42.59 9.00
N ILE A 281 -10.30 42.34 10.07
CA ILE A 281 -11.32 41.30 10.13
C ILE A 281 -12.70 41.91 10.41
N LEU A 282 -13.71 41.42 9.71
CA LEU A 282 -15.10 41.82 9.92
C LEU A 282 -15.67 41.10 11.15
N LYS A 283 -16.11 41.85 12.17
CA LYS A 283 -16.75 41.28 13.37
C LYS A 283 -18.26 41.08 13.20
N THR A 284 -18.84 41.73 12.18
CA THR A 284 -20.26 41.64 11.83
C THR A 284 -20.46 41.48 10.31
N ARG A 285 -21.70 41.29 9.89
CA ARG A 285 -22.08 41.20 8.47
C ARG A 285 -22.35 42.59 7.92
N PHE A 286 -21.87 42.85 6.72
CA PHE A 286 -22.14 44.04 5.91
C PHE A 286 -22.89 43.68 4.62
N ASN A 287 -23.29 44.71 3.86
CA ASN A 287 -23.99 44.54 2.59
C ASN A 287 -23.10 43.87 1.53
N TYR A 288 -23.69 43.47 0.39
CA TYR A 288 -22.98 42.90 -0.76
C TYR A 288 -22.18 41.61 -0.47
N GLY A 289 -22.65 40.80 0.49
CA GLY A 289 -22.11 39.48 0.79
C GLY A 289 -20.87 39.47 1.70
N HIS A 290 -20.57 40.61 2.34
CA HIS A 290 -19.50 40.73 3.32
C HIS A 290 -19.93 40.12 4.66
N ASN A 291 -19.42 38.93 4.97
CA ASN A 291 -19.85 38.15 6.13
C ASN A 291 -18.86 38.27 7.29
N LYS A 292 -19.36 38.09 8.51
CA LYS A 292 -18.56 38.01 9.73
C LYS A 292 -17.44 36.98 9.60
N GLY A 293 -16.25 37.33 10.08
CA GLY A 293 -15.04 36.50 10.08
C GLY A 293 -14.20 36.59 8.81
N GLN A 294 -14.64 37.34 7.79
CA GLN A 294 -13.84 37.58 6.60
C GLN A 294 -12.67 38.52 6.92
N VAL A 295 -11.50 38.18 6.38
CA VAL A 295 -10.25 38.94 6.56
C VAL A 295 -9.90 39.61 5.24
N PHE A 296 -9.48 40.87 5.29
CA PHE A 296 -9.11 41.66 4.13
C PHE A 296 -7.68 42.19 4.31
N ARG A 297 -6.93 42.27 3.20
CA ARG A 297 -5.62 42.91 3.14
C ARG A 297 -5.71 44.20 2.33
N ILE A 298 -5.18 45.28 2.89
CA ILE A 298 -5.21 46.63 2.32
C ILE A 298 -4.08 46.82 1.32
N HIS A 299 -4.41 47.49 0.23
CA HIS A 299 -3.52 47.95 -0.81
C HIS A 299 -3.69 49.45 -1.03
N GLU A 300 -2.56 50.13 -1.20
CA GLU A 300 -2.42 51.53 -1.52
C GLU A 300 -2.19 51.70 -3.02
N THR A 301 -2.92 52.64 -3.62
CA THR A 301 -2.81 52.99 -5.04
C THR A 301 -2.75 54.49 -5.18
N GLU A 302 -1.87 54.99 -6.03
CA GLU A 302 -1.75 56.41 -6.31
C GLU A 302 -2.47 56.75 -7.61
N TYR A 303 -3.36 57.73 -7.57
CA TYR A 303 -4.04 58.25 -8.76
C TYR A 303 -4.07 59.78 -8.69
N ASN A 304 -3.53 60.45 -9.71
CA ASN A 304 -3.40 61.91 -9.78
C ASN A 304 -2.76 62.54 -8.52
N GLY A 305 -1.74 61.89 -7.94
CA GLY A 305 -1.06 62.37 -6.73
C GLY A 305 -1.85 62.21 -5.43
N GLN A 306 -3.04 61.58 -5.48
CA GLN A 306 -3.83 61.23 -4.30
C GLN A 306 -3.73 59.74 -4.01
N LYS A 307 -3.52 59.40 -2.73
CA LYS A 307 -3.47 58.03 -2.23
C LYS A 307 -4.89 57.50 -2.03
N ASN A 308 -5.21 56.42 -2.71
CA ASN A 308 -6.47 55.67 -2.58
C ASN A 308 -6.19 54.29 -2.02
N TYR A 309 -7.05 53.83 -1.13
CA TYR A 309 -6.96 52.50 -0.52
C TYR A 309 -8.06 51.59 -1.04
N HIS A 310 -7.71 50.34 -1.29
CA HIS A 310 -8.65 49.25 -1.56
C HIS A 310 -8.16 47.99 -0.85
N ALA A 311 -8.98 46.97 -0.71
CA ALA A 311 -8.57 45.73 -0.05
C ALA A 311 -9.17 44.50 -0.69
N TYR A 312 -8.40 43.40 -0.70
CA TYR A 312 -8.86 42.10 -1.17
C TYR A 312 -9.09 41.15 -0.01
N LYS A 313 -10.18 40.39 -0.11
CA LYS A 313 -10.49 39.33 0.84
C LYS A 313 -9.45 38.22 0.73
N LEU A 314 -8.99 37.72 1.87
CA LEU A 314 -8.16 36.53 1.92
C LEU A 314 -9.01 35.26 1.90
N ASN A 315 -8.48 34.19 1.30
CA ASN A 315 -9.11 32.88 1.35
C ASN A 315 -9.22 32.39 2.81
N GLY A 316 -10.05 31.36 3.07
CA GLY A 316 -10.26 30.85 4.43
C GLY A 316 -9.00 30.28 5.12
N LYS A 317 -7.88 30.14 4.40
CA LYS A 317 -6.57 29.75 4.95
C LYS A 317 -5.62 30.93 5.17
N CYS A 318 -6.06 32.16 4.85
CA CYS A 318 -5.25 33.38 4.88
C CYS A 318 -3.93 33.30 4.10
N THR A 319 -3.87 32.48 3.03
CA THR A 319 -2.65 32.27 2.22
C THR A 319 -2.68 33.00 0.89
N LYS A 320 -3.86 33.31 0.36
CA LYS A 320 -4.03 33.95 -0.95
C LYS A 320 -5.14 34.97 -0.93
N GLU A 321 -4.98 36.04 -1.69
CA GLU A 321 -6.00 37.03 -1.96
C GLU A 321 -6.99 36.53 -3.01
N CYS A 322 -8.26 36.82 -2.81
CA CYS A 322 -9.34 36.55 -3.75
C CYS A 322 -9.53 37.78 -4.63
N THR A 323 -8.83 37.86 -5.77
CA THR A 323 -8.91 39.00 -6.70
C THR A 323 -9.98 38.83 -7.79
N GLY A 324 -10.68 37.70 -7.82
CA GLY A 324 -11.70 37.41 -8.83
C GLY A 324 -12.94 38.30 -8.72
N ARG A 325 -13.48 38.73 -9.86
CA ARG A 325 -14.67 39.61 -9.95
C ARG A 325 -16.02 38.91 -9.78
N ALA A 326 -16.04 37.57 -9.73
CA ALA A 326 -17.26 36.77 -9.67
C ALA A 326 -18.07 36.96 -8.36
N ASN A 327 -17.44 37.46 -7.30
CA ASN A 327 -18.12 37.72 -6.02
C ASN A 327 -17.74 39.12 -5.53
N SER A 328 -18.75 39.98 -5.34
CA SER A 328 -18.57 41.36 -4.88
C SER A 328 -17.90 41.45 -3.51
N SER A 329 -18.04 40.44 -2.65
CA SER A 329 -17.39 40.39 -1.32
C SER A 329 -15.87 40.17 -1.37
N ASN A 330 -15.30 40.02 -2.56
CA ASN A 330 -13.87 39.82 -2.73
C ASN A 330 -13.06 41.11 -2.61
N SER A 331 -13.71 42.27 -2.81
CA SER A 331 -13.06 43.58 -2.75
C SER A 331 -13.78 44.50 -1.77
N TRP A 332 -13.00 45.27 -1.02
CA TRP A 332 -13.48 46.33 -0.15
C TRP A 332 -12.84 47.65 -0.54
N ASN A 333 -13.63 48.64 -0.93
CA ASN A 333 -13.12 49.93 -1.41
C ASN A 333 -13.61 51.12 -0.56
N CYS A 334 -14.33 50.85 0.53
CA CYS A 334 -14.93 51.89 1.37
C CYS A 334 -13.96 52.27 2.50
N PHE A 335 -12.99 53.13 2.20
CA PHE A 335 -12.04 53.71 3.16
C PHE A 335 -12.33 55.20 3.35
N ASN A 336 -13.43 55.50 4.05
CA ASN A 336 -13.86 56.85 4.39
C ASN A 336 -14.09 56.96 5.91
N GLU A 337 -14.59 58.10 6.41
CA GLU A 337 -14.88 58.31 7.83
C GLU A 337 -15.74 57.20 8.46
N LYS A 338 -16.67 56.61 7.69
CA LYS A 338 -17.50 55.50 8.19
C LYS A 338 -16.71 54.25 8.49
N PHE A 339 -15.62 54.00 7.74
CA PHE A 339 -14.74 52.85 8.00
C PHE A 339 -14.09 52.96 9.37
N PHE A 340 -13.55 54.13 9.71
CA PHE A 340 -12.94 54.37 11.02
C PHE A 340 -13.98 54.31 12.14
N LYS A 341 -15.18 54.86 11.91
CA LYS A 341 -16.31 54.72 12.84
C LYS A 341 -16.67 53.25 13.09
N TRP A 342 -16.66 52.39 12.07
CA TRP A 342 -16.90 50.95 12.24
C TRP A 342 -15.81 50.25 13.04
N ILE A 343 -14.58 50.77 13.05
CA ILE A 343 -13.51 50.26 13.91
C ILE A 343 -13.76 50.68 15.36
N GLU A 344 -14.07 51.95 15.59
CA GLU A 344 -14.38 52.50 16.93
C GLU A 344 -15.60 51.82 17.56
N GLU A 345 -16.64 51.57 16.77
CA GLU A 345 -17.85 50.86 17.21
C GLU A 345 -17.65 49.33 17.33
N GLY A 346 -16.48 48.80 16.97
CA GLY A 346 -16.14 47.37 17.10
C GLY A 346 -16.76 46.46 16.04
N PHE A 347 -17.30 47.00 14.95
CA PHE A 347 -17.80 46.23 13.80
C PHE A 347 -16.67 45.68 12.93
N ILE A 348 -15.51 46.33 12.93
CA ILE A 348 -14.27 45.92 12.26
C ILE A 348 -13.13 45.95 13.28
N SER A 349 -12.22 44.99 13.22
CA SER A 349 -10.99 45.01 14.02
C SER A 349 -9.77 44.93 13.12
N TRP A 350 -8.71 45.63 13.48
CA TRP A 350 -7.39 45.39 12.91
C TRP A 350 -6.92 43.98 13.25
N CYS A 351 -6.17 43.37 12.34
CA CYS A 351 -5.56 42.08 12.60
C CYS A 351 -4.21 41.91 11.90
N GLU A 352 -3.38 41.06 12.48
CA GLU A 352 -2.14 40.57 11.88
C GLU A 352 -2.25 39.08 11.60
N ILE A 353 -1.68 38.63 10.49
CA ILE A 353 -1.65 37.21 10.16
C ILE A 353 -0.37 36.62 10.74
N ARG A 354 -0.52 35.69 11.67
CA ARG A 354 0.62 35.00 12.30
C ARG A 354 0.58 33.52 11.96
N GLU A 355 1.75 32.92 11.84
CA GLU A 355 1.90 31.48 11.70
C GLU A 355 1.71 30.83 13.07
N VAL A 356 0.72 29.95 13.20
CA VAL A 356 0.40 29.22 14.42
C VAL A 356 0.62 27.73 14.19
N LYS A 357 1.33 27.09 15.12
CA LYS A 357 1.39 25.63 15.19
C LYS A 357 0.17 25.14 15.98
N THR A 358 -0.76 24.49 15.30
CA THR A 358 -1.95 23.91 15.96
C THR A 358 -1.80 22.40 16.07
N PRO A 359 -1.97 21.82 17.28
CA PRO A 359 -1.98 20.38 17.45
C PRO A 359 -3.27 19.81 16.84
N TYR A 360 -3.16 18.66 16.18
CA TYR A 360 -4.31 17.85 15.77
C TYR A 360 -3.99 16.38 15.97
N GLU A 361 -5.01 15.63 16.36
CA GLU A 361 -4.88 14.20 16.63
C GLU A 361 -5.02 13.40 15.34
N VAL A 362 -4.02 12.56 15.08
CA VAL A 362 -4.05 11.61 13.97
C VAL A 362 -3.91 10.21 14.53
N LYS A 363 -4.90 9.37 14.24
CA LYS A 363 -4.80 7.94 14.47
C LYS A 363 -3.80 7.35 13.47
N LYS A 364 -2.67 6.84 13.98
CA LYS A 364 -1.64 6.19 13.19
C LYS A 364 -1.45 4.77 13.68
N VAL A 365 -1.17 3.88 12.75
CA VAL A 365 -0.77 2.52 13.07
C VAL A 365 0.75 2.50 13.24
N VAL A 366 1.22 2.13 14.42
CA VAL A 366 2.65 1.99 14.73
C VAL A 366 3.04 0.53 14.61
N LYS A 367 4.07 0.27 13.80
CA LYS A 367 4.68 -1.05 13.66
C LYS A 367 5.65 -1.27 14.83
N THR A 368 5.21 -1.99 15.84
CA THR A 368 6.08 -2.39 16.97
C THR A 368 6.68 -3.76 16.66
N LYS A 369 8.01 -3.89 16.75
CA LYS A 369 8.64 -5.21 16.74
C LYS A 369 8.24 -5.93 18.00
N ILE A 370 7.67 -7.13 17.89
CA ILE A 370 7.74 -8.09 18.97
C ILE A 370 9.22 -8.51 19.01
N SER A 371 10.04 -7.86 19.83
CA SER A 371 11.19 -8.58 20.37
C SER A 371 10.58 -9.78 21.08
N ASN A 372 11.02 -11.01 20.79
CA ASN A 372 10.57 -12.22 21.48
C ASN A 372 10.64 -12.04 23.01
N ALA A 373 9.57 -11.49 23.58
CA ALA A 373 9.21 -11.59 24.97
C ALA A 373 8.68 -13.01 25.09
N LYS A 374 9.61 -13.89 25.43
CA LYS A 374 9.42 -15.26 25.93
C LYS A 374 7.96 -15.58 26.21
N ASN A 375 7.44 -16.59 25.50
CA ASN A 375 6.30 -17.36 25.95
C ASN A 375 6.47 -17.62 27.45
N ASN A 376 5.53 -17.10 28.24
CA ASN A 376 5.51 -17.21 29.69
C ASN A 376 4.98 -18.59 30.12
N GLU A 377 5.40 -19.66 29.43
CA GLU A 377 5.10 -21.06 29.75
C GLU A 377 6.38 -21.94 29.88
N GLU A 378 7.58 -21.40 29.63
CA GLU A 378 8.86 -22.11 29.84
C GLU A 378 9.59 -21.76 31.16
N SER A 379 8.88 -21.21 32.14
CA SER A 379 9.42 -21.05 33.50
C SER A 379 9.38 -22.35 34.31
N ASN A 380 8.82 -23.44 33.78
CA ASN A 380 8.65 -24.71 34.52
C ASN A 380 9.61 -25.84 34.13
N ASN A 381 10.56 -25.64 33.21
CA ASN A 381 11.52 -26.68 32.78
C ASN A 381 13.00 -26.36 33.12
N LYS A 382 13.25 -25.33 33.93
CA LYS A 382 14.61 -24.86 34.28
C LYS A 382 15.22 -25.49 35.53
N ARG A 383 14.56 -26.47 36.17
CA ARG A 383 14.99 -27.06 37.45
C ARG A 383 14.92 -28.59 37.48
N ARG A 384 15.08 -29.26 36.34
CA ARG A 384 14.91 -30.72 36.24
C ARG A 384 16.21 -31.53 36.39
N TYR A 385 17.36 -30.86 36.47
CA TYR A 385 18.66 -31.54 36.46
C TYR A 385 19.29 -31.54 37.84
N THR A 386 19.95 -32.64 38.17
CA THR A 386 20.69 -32.80 39.41
C THR A 386 22.17 -32.53 39.17
N TYR A 387 22.80 -31.83 40.13
CA TYR A 387 24.19 -31.39 40.02
C TYR A 387 25.05 -32.05 41.09
N ASP A 388 26.25 -32.50 40.71
CA ASP A 388 27.33 -32.78 41.65
C ASP A 388 28.21 -31.54 41.78
N ILE A 389 28.33 -31.03 43.00
CA ILE A 389 29.14 -29.86 43.33
C ILE A 389 30.34 -30.32 44.16
N SER A 390 31.56 -30.01 43.70
CA SER A 390 32.79 -30.33 44.42
C SER A 390 33.73 -29.13 44.47
N GLU A 391 34.46 -28.97 45.57
CA GLU A 391 35.50 -27.95 45.72
C GLU A 391 36.81 -28.39 45.06
N ASP A 392 37.51 -27.44 44.43
CA ASP A 392 38.85 -27.63 43.88
C ASP A 392 39.63 -26.31 44.01
N VAL A 393 40.90 -26.31 43.62
CA VAL A 393 41.78 -25.14 43.68
C VAL A 393 42.27 -24.81 42.28
N ASP A 394 42.22 -23.53 41.90
CA ASP A 394 42.79 -23.07 40.65
C ASP A 394 44.32 -23.17 40.73
N THR A 395 44.89 -23.95 39.82
CA THR A 395 46.32 -24.26 39.78
C THR A 395 47.21 -23.06 39.45
N ARG A 396 46.62 -21.92 39.03
CA ARG A 396 47.38 -20.72 38.60
C ARG A 396 47.60 -19.73 39.74
N ASP A 397 46.59 -19.54 40.58
CA ASP A 397 46.58 -18.52 41.63
C ASP A 397 46.27 -19.08 43.02
N GLY A 398 45.99 -20.39 43.13
CA GLY A 398 45.65 -21.04 44.40
C GLY A 398 44.26 -20.67 44.92
N SER A 399 43.43 -20.01 44.11
CA SER A 399 42.08 -19.60 44.53
C SER A 399 41.12 -20.79 44.58
N LYS A 400 40.17 -20.75 45.52
CA LYS A 400 39.16 -21.79 45.69
C LYS A 400 38.12 -21.68 44.57
N ILE A 401 37.85 -22.79 43.89
CA ILE A 401 36.89 -22.89 42.79
C ILE A 401 35.90 -24.02 43.05
N TRP A 402 34.72 -23.90 42.47
CA TRP A 402 33.63 -24.87 42.59
C TRP A 402 33.33 -25.50 41.25
N LEU A 403 33.35 -26.83 41.18
CA LEU A 403 33.05 -27.61 39.99
C LEU A 403 31.62 -28.13 40.09
N VAL A 404 30.80 -27.78 39.11
CA VAL A 404 29.42 -28.23 39.00
C VAL A 404 29.30 -29.14 37.78
N LYS A 405 28.92 -30.39 38.01
CA LYS A 405 28.67 -31.39 36.96
C LYS A 405 27.20 -31.76 36.92
N VAL A 406 26.63 -31.84 35.73
CA VAL A 406 25.25 -32.33 35.53
C VAL A 406 25.29 -33.85 35.52
N LYS A 407 24.43 -34.51 36.30
CA LYS A 407 24.41 -35.98 36.41
C LYS A 407 23.79 -36.65 35.18
N GLU A 408 22.80 -36.00 34.58
CA GLU A 408 22.06 -36.54 33.45
C GLU A 408 22.81 -36.35 32.12
N LYS A 409 22.60 -37.28 31.18
CA LYS A 409 23.08 -37.12 29.80
C LYS A 409 22.19 -36.12 29.07
N LEU A 410 22.73 -34.95 28.78
CA LEU A 410 22.04 -33.89 28.03
C LEU A 410 22.13 -34.12 26.53
N SER A 411 21.03 -33.89 25.80
CA SER A 411 21.06 -33.71 24.35
C SER A 411 21.77 -32.41 23.96
N LYS A 412 22.09 -32.24 22.67
CA LYS A 412 22.80 -31.06 22.18
C LYS A 412 22.04 -29.76 22.46
N GLU A 413 20.71 -29.77 22.32
CA GLU A 413 19.85 -28.61 22.54
C GLU A 413 19.72 -28.28 24.04
N GLU A 414 19.54 -29.31 24.89
CA GLU A 414 19.50 -29.15 26.34
C GLU A 414 20.81 -28.62 26.90
N TYR A 415 21.95 -29.10 26.39
CA TYR A 415 23.27 -28.61 26.79
C TYR A 415 23.47 -27.13 26.46
N VAL A 416 23.01 -26.67 25.29
CA VAL A 416 23.11 -25.25 24.91
C VAL A 416 22.33 -24.38 25.90
N ASN A 417 21.12 -24.82 26.28
CA ASN A 417 20.29 -24.11 27.25
C ASN A 417 20.91 -24.08 28.65
N VAL A 418 21.41 -25.23 29.14
CA VAL A 418 22.08 -25.32 30.44
C VAL A 418 23.36 -24.47 30.45
N ASN A 419 24.15 -24.49 29.38
CA ASN A 419 25.37 -23.68 29.28
C ASN A 419 25.06 -22.17 29.28
N HIS A 420 24.00 -21.74 28.60
CA HIS A 420 23.58 -20.34 28.61
C HIS A 420 23.17 -19.91 30.02
N TRP A 421 22.38 -20.73 30.70
CA TRP A 421 21.94 -20.49 32.08
C TRP A 421 23.10 -20.49 33.09
N MET A 422 24.01 -21.47 33.01
CA MET A 422 25.19 -21.52 33.88
C MET A 422 26.09 -20.29 33.70
N LYS A 423 26.19 -19.75 32.47
CA LYS A 423 26.90 -18.49 32.21
C LYS A 423 26.20 -17.27 32.82
N GLU A 424 24.87 -17.22 32.77
CA GLU A 424 24.09 -16.15 33.45
C GLU A 424 24.32 -16.17 34.97
N LEU A 425 24.52 -17.36 35.57
CA LEU A 425 24.88 -17.52 36.98
C LEU A 425 26.36 -17.18 37.28
N GLY A 426 27.15 -16.84 36.26
CA GLY A 426 28.58 -16.50 36.38
C GLY A 426 29.53 -17.69 36.26
N GLY A 427 29.04 -18.85 35.83
CA GLY A 427 29.82 -20.06 35.63
C GLY A 427 30.41 -20.18 34.22
N TYR A 428 31.54 -20.89 34.10
CA TYR A 428 32.17 -21.16 32.81
C TYR A 428 32.48 -22.64 32.64
N TYR A 429 32.14 -23.22 31.49
CA TYR A 429 32.42 -24.63 31.21
C TYR A 429 33.89 -24.89 30.90
N SER A 430 34.56 -25.70 31.72
CA SER A 430 35.92 -26.14 31.49
C SER A 430 35.95 -27.49 30.77
N LYS A 431 36.51 -27.50 29.56
CA LYS A 431 36.77 -28.74 28.82
C LYS A 431 37.78 -29.64 29.52
N PHE A 432 38.68 -29.10 30.33
CA PHE A 432 39.73 -29.85 31.01
C PHE A 432 39.21 -30.54 32.28
N LYS A 433 38.34 -29.86 33.04
CA LYS A 433 37.73 -30.42 34.26
C LYS A 433 36.40 -31.13 34.00
N HIS A 434 35.89 -31.04 32.77
CA HIS A 434 34.57 -31.56 32.35
C HIS A 434 33.45 -31.13 33.30
N ALA A 435 33.45 -29.85 33.69
CA ALA A 435 32.54 -29.27 34.67
C ALA A 435 32.39 -27.75 34.45
N PHE A 436 31.30 -27.18 34.97
CA PHE A 436 31.14 -25.73 35.08
C PHE A 436 31.89 -25.22 36.31
N LEU A 437 32.75 -24.22 36.11
CA LEU A 437 33.56 -23.61 37.14
C LEU A 437 32.89 -22.34 37.66
N PHE A 438 32.80 -22.21 38.97
CA PHE A 438 32.34 -21.03 39.67
C PHE A 438 33.39 -20.54 40.67
N LYS A 439 33.49 -19.21 40.80
CA LYS A 439 34.38 -18.56 41.78
C LYS A 439 33.80 -18.57 43.20
N GLU A 440 32.49 -18.65 43.33
CA GLU A 440 31.74 -18.69 44.60
C GLU A 440 30.89 -19.96 44.63
N ASN A 441 30.51 -20.45 45.82
CA ASN A 441 29.67 -21.63 45.94
C ASN A 441 28.30 -21.35 45.26
N PRO A 442 27.97 -22.05 44.16
CA PRO A 442 26.73 -21.80 43.42
C PRO A 442 25.53 -22.56 43.98
N GLU A 443 25.69 -23.38 45.03
CA GLU A 443 24.67 -24.29 45.57
C GLU A 443 23.36 -23.57 45.93
N ALA A 444 23.42 -22.41 46.58
CA ALA A 444 22.23 -21.61 46.91
C ALA A 444 21.53 -21.03 45.66
N LYS A 445 22.28 -20.73 44.60
CA LYS A 445 21.75 -20.20 43.33
C LYS A 445 21.16 -21.30 42.45
N LEU A 446 21.69 -22.51 42.56
CA LEU A 446 21.20 -23.70 41.85
C LEU A 446 19.96 -24.30 42.52
N ASN A 447 19.84 -24.20 43.86
CA ASN A 447 18.76 -24.79 44.66
C ASN A 447 17.71 -23.79 45.17
N MET A 448 17.67 -22.55 44.67
CA MET A 448 16.67 -21.56 45.11
C MET A 448 15.25 -22.01 44.67
N GLU A 449 14.50 -22.64 45.58
CA GLU A 449 13.06 -22.91 45.43
C GLU A 449 12.29 -21.58 45.34
N ALA A 450 11.25 -21.55 44.51
CA ALA A 450 10.50 -20.32 44.23
C ALA A 450 9.61 -20.00 45.44
N ALA A 451 9.81 -18.82 46.04
CA ALA A 451 8.79 -18.13 46.83
C ALA A 451 7.96 -17.23 45.89
#